data_AF-A0A4S1CL08-F1
#
_entry.id   AF-A0A4S1CL08-F1
#
_cell.length_a   1.000
_cell.length_b   1.000
_cell.length_c   1.000
_cell.angle_alpha   90.00
_cell.angle_beta   90.00
_cell.angle_gamma   90.00
#
_symmetry.space_group_name_H-M   'P 1'
#
loop_
_entity.id
_entity.type
_entity.pdbx_description
1 polymer ?
#
loop_
_entity_poly.entity_id
_entity_poly.type
_entity_poly.pdbx_seq_one_letter_code
_entity_poly.pdbx_strand_id
1 'polypeptide(L)'
;MALGLLCCLFLVLPTVAFSWNQATHAYIVDRLGNHAGHDDLKEMWGSVAPDMYNFVFDPDLCPGWIGDQTQGTYADTFLKVWDAAETKTEEPLAFGFVSHNQQWGADHVAHTSCQTCGENDGYIIVKARLLLNAPINPADPEQTFGKAFASLGMDPDMALLTAHAIVEEAIDIRLGNEVAPLLGRRLAAAARSDTKGFQPLFVKAFAEDYAAYCFGGDSSAAAAALTAAEKGHRKDMIFLGQAISQPEPVAVQLLAVQLTGVLSELGFSVSVDILKAAMFSAMVICDDYKAEVDAAVLYVDKSLKDHGITFQERRQKK
;
A
#
# COMPACT_ATOMS: atom_id res chain seq x y z
N MET A 1 21.64 48.08 2.24
CA MET A 1 21.49 47.11 1.13
C MET A 1 21.19 45.77 1.75
N ALA A 2 19.99 45.25 1.51
CA ALA A 2 19.48 44.04 2.15
C ALA A 2 20.22 42.80 1.61
N LEU A 3 20.79 42.00 2.52
CA LEU A 3 21.23 40.64 2.21
C LEU A 3 19.97 39.79 2.00
N GLY A 4 19.79 39.32 0.77
CA GLY A 4 18.75 38.36 0.42
C GLY A 4 19.01 37.03 1.10
N LEU A 5 18.13 36.68 2.03
CA LEU A 5 18.06 35.37 2.65
C LEU A 5 17.56 34.39 1.58
N LEU A 6 18.49 33.65 0.97
CA LEU A 6 18.17 32.55 0.09
C LEU A 6 17.68 31.39 0.97
N CYS A 7 16.40 31.39 1.31
CA CYS A 7 15.74 30.23 1.90
C CYS A 7 15.82 29.08 0.87
N CYS A 8 16.74 28.15 1.10
CA CYS A 8 16.68 26.83 0.51
C CYS A 8 15.42 26.15 1.06
N LEU A 9 14.28 26.33 0.38
CA LEU A 9 13.18 25.38 0.46
C LEU A 9 13.75 24.05 -0.07
N PHE A 10 14.21 23.21 0.85
CA PHE A 10 14.17 21.77 0.61
C PHE A 10 12.69 21.44 0.53
N LEU A 11 12.18 21.35 -0.69
CA LEU A 11 10.95 20.61 -0.99
C LEU A 11 11.24 19.18 -0.55
N VAL A 12 10.93 18.87 0.70
CA VAL A 12 10.79 17.49 1.16
C VAL A 12 9.55 16.99 0.45
N LEU A 13 9.73 16.51 -0.78
CA LEU A 13 8.71 15.71 -1.42
C LEU A 13 8.49 14.52 -0.46
N PRO A 14 7.26 14.26 -0.02
CA PRO A 14 6.99 13.08 0.76
C PRO A 14 7.56 11.90 -0.04
N THR A 15 8.48 11.15 0.57
CA THR A 15 8.86 9.85 0.04
C THR A 15 7.61 9.01 0.12
N VAL A 16 6.92 8.94 -1.02
CA VAL A 16 5.76 8.10 -1.21
C VAL A 16 6.23 6.66 -1.02
N ALA A 17 5.87 6.11 0.13
CA ALA A 17 6.37 4.83 0.56
C ALA A 17 5.30 3.79 0.21
N PHE A 18 5.39 3.24 -1.00
CA PHE A 18 4.37 2.32 -1.50
C PHE A 18 4.59 0.96 -0.92
N SER A 19 3.70 0.48 -0.07
CA SER A 19 3.53 -0.83 0.59
C SER A 19 3.41 -2.01 -0.37
N TRP A 20 3.47 -3.29 0.08
CA TRP A 20 2.90 -4.39 -0.75
C TRP A 20 1.54 -3.94 -1.31
N ASN A 21 1.17 -4.33 -2.53
CA ASN A 21 -0.13 -3.87 -3.02
C ASN A 21 -1.29 -4.46 -2.20
N GLN A 22 -2.45 -3.83 -2.31
CA GLN A 22 -3.56 -3.98 -1.39
C GLN A 22 -4.11 -5.41 -1.36
N ALA A 23 -4.13 -6.11 -2.49
CA ALA A 23 -4.60 -7.49 -2.51
C ALA A 23 -3.59 -8.42 -1.81
N THR A 24 -2.29 -8.15 -1.95
CA THR A 24 -1.25 -8.87 -1.21
C THR A 24 -1.38 -8.67 0.29
N HIS A 25 -1.63 -7.44 0.78
CA HIS A 25 -1.95 -7.22 2.20
C HIS A 25 -3.17 -8.01 2.67
N ALA A 26 -4.26 -7.94 1.91
CA ALA A 26 -5.48 -8.68 2.22
C ALA A 26 -5.24 -10.20 2.23
N TYR A 27 -4.37 -10.71 1.36
CA TYR A 27 -3.97 -12.11 1.34
C TYR A 27 -3.11 -12.47 2.57
N ILE A 28 -2.15 -11.62 2.95
CA ILE A 28 -1.30 -11.85 4.11
C ILE A 28 -2.17 -11.96 5.36
N VAL A 29 -3.05 -10.99 5.60
CA VAL A 29 -3.86 -10.97 6.82
C VAL A 29 -4.87 -12.13 6.89
N ASP A 30 -5.46 -12.55 5.75
CA ASP A 30 -6.29 -13.76 5.65
C ASP A 30 -5.53 -15.02 6.14
N ARG A 31 -4.23 -15.08 5.85
CA ARG A 31 -3.36 -16.20 6.22
C ARG A 31 -2.82 -16.13 7.63
N LEU A 32 -2.82 -14.96 8.26
CA LEU A 32 -2.59 -14.85 9.71
C LEU A 32 -3.70 -15.59 10.48
N GLY A 33 -4.88 -15.73 9.88
CA GLY A 33 -5.91 -16.69 10.32
C GLY A 33 -6.50 -16.40 11.69
N ASN A 34 -6.44 -15.15 12.14
CA ASN A 34 -6.92 -14.75 13.45
C ASN A 34 -8.45 -14.70 13.52
N HIS A 35 -9.13 -14.38 12.43
CA HIS A 35 -10.58 -14.42 12.32
C HIS A 35 -11.07 -15.23 11.11
N ALA A 36 -12.36 -15.54 11.14
CA ALA A 36 -13.06 -16.15 10.02
C ALA A 36 -14.37 -15.41 9.76
N GLY A 37 -14.90 -15.52 8.55
CA GLY A 37 -16.18 -14.93 8.18
C GLY A 37 -16.17 -13.40 8.19
N HIS A 38 -17.12 -12.77 8.91
CA HIS A 38 -17.25 -11.31 8.88
C HIS A 38 -16.10 -10.55 9.52
N ASP A 39 -15.45 -11.12 10.52
CA ASP A 39 -14.33 -10.46 11.19
C ASP A 39 -13.06 -10.51 10.34
N ASP A 40 -12.90 -11.53 9.50
CA ASP A 40 -11.83 -11.59 8.49
C ASP A 40 -11.95 -10.47 7.44
N LEU A 41 -13.17 -10.13 6.98
CA LEU A 41 -13.35 -8.97 6.08
C LEU A 41 -12.95 -7.64 6.73
N LYS A 42 -13.04 -7.53 8.06
CA LYS A 42 -12.57 -6.36 8.79
C LYS A 42 -11.04 -6.37 8.90
N GLU A 43 -10.43 -7.51 9.15
CA GLU A 43 -8.97 -7.64 9.13
C GLU A 43 -8.42 -7.24 7.75
N MET A 44 -9.03 -7.76 6.67
CA MET A 44 -8.70 -7.37 5.29
C MET A 44 -8.85 -5.88 5.05
N TRP A 45 -9.95 -5.25 5.50
CA TRP A 45 -10.09 -3.80 5.35
C TRP A 45 -9.05 -3.04 6.17
N GLY A 46 -8.79 -3.50 7.39
CA GLY A 46 -7.76 -2.95 8.26
C GLY A 46 -6.39 -2.97 7.61
N SER A 47 -6.01 -4.08 6.98
CA SER A 47 -4.67 -4.25 6.38
C SER A 47 -4.42 -3.42 5.12
N VAL A 48 -5.46 -2.92 4.45
CA VAL A 48 -5.32 -2.07 3.26
C VAL A 48 -5.51 -0.59 3.57
N ALA A 49 -6.14 -0.27 4.70
CA ALA A 49 -6.45 1.10 5.05
C ALA A 49 -5.23 2.04 5.23
N PRO A 50 -4.05 1.59 5.73
CA PRO A 50 -2.88 2.46 5.87
C PRO A 50 -2.50 3.21 4.58
N ASP A 51 -2.76 2.63 3.40
CA ASP A 51 -2.42 3.25 2.11
C ASP A 51 -3.42 4.26 1.57
N MET A 52 -4.45 4.61 2.32
CA MET A 52 -5.44 5.58 1.86
C MET A 52 -4.84 6.94 1.45
N TYR A 53 -3.64 7.28 1.94
CA TYR A 53 -2.93 8.51 1.61
C TYR A 53 -2.35 8.52 0.19
N ASN A 54 -2.12 7.36 -0.44
CA ASN A 54 -1.57 7.25 -1.79
C ASN A 54 -2.47 7.91 -2.85
N PHE A 55 -3.75 8.15 -2.51
CA PHE A 55 -4.75 8.78 -3.37
C PHE A 55 -5.13 10.20 -2.90
N VAL A 56 -4.40 10.76 -1.94
CA VAL A 56 -4.57 12.15 -1.47
C VAL A 56 -3.53 13.03 -2.16
N PHE A 57 -3.91 13.65 -3.26
CA PHE A 57 -3.01 14.51 -4.06
C PHE A 57 -3.04 15.99 -3.66
N ASP A 58 -4.02 16.39 -2.84
CA ASP A 58 -4.12 17.77 -2.36
C ASP A 58 -3.05 18.03 -1.28
N PRO A 59 -2.04 18.89 -1.54
CA PRO A 59 -0.98 19.17 -0.58
C PRO A 59 -1.50 19.82 0.71
N ASP A 60 -2.64 20.52 0.67
CA ASP A 60 -3.23 21.16 1.85
C ASP A 60 -3.80 20.11 2.83
N LEU A 61 -3.98 18.86 2.38
CA LEU A 61 -4.33 17.72 3.23
C LEU A 61 -3.11 17.02 3.83
N CYS A 62 -1.89 17.53 3.63
CA CYS A 62 -0.65 16.96 4.16
C CYS A 62 -0.52 15.42 3.97
N PRO A 63 -0.64 14.89 2.74
CA PRO A 63 -0.62 13.44 2.50
C PRO A 63 0.61 12.75 3.10
N GLY A 64 1.77 13.41 3.08
CA GLY A 64 3.00 12.90 3.71
C GLY A 64 2.86 12.65 5.21
N TRP A 65 2.16 13.52 5.95
CA TRP A 65 1.93 13.32 7.37
C TRP A 65 1.06 12.08 7.62
N ILE A 66 -0.01 11.90 6.85
CA ILE A 66 -0.87 10.71 6.97
C ILE A 66 -0.04 9.46 6.67
N GLY A 67 0.71 9.45 5.56
CA GLY A 67 1.57 8.32 5.20
C GLY A 67 2.55 7.94 6.32
N ASP A 68 3.28 8.92 6.83
CA ASP A 68 4.22 8.71 7.94
C ASP A 68 3.52 8.14 9.19
N GLN A 69 2.35 8.68 9.55
CA GLN A 69 1.62 8.21 10.74
C GLN A 69 1.06 6.80 10.58
N THR A 70 0.58 6.45 9.39
CA THR A 70 -0.14 5.20 9.12
C THR A 70 0.78 4.04 8.78
N GLN A 71 1.92 4.30 8.15
CA GLN A 71 2.90 3.26 7.83
C GLN A 71 4.05 3.13 8.84
N GLY A 72 4.28 4.16 9.67
CA GLY A 72 5.27 4.09 10.74
C GLY A 72 6.72 4.25 10.30
N THR A 73 7.00 5.05 9.26
CA THR A 73 8.36 5.22 8.71
C THR A 73 9.42 5.54 9.76
N TYR A 74 9.06 6.31 10.80
CA TYR A 74 10.01 6.79 11.82
C TYR A 74 9.62 6.49 13.27
N ALA A 75 8.39 6.05 13.53
CA ALA A 75 7.88 5.72 14.85
C ALA A 75 6.72 4.73 14.78
N ASP A 76 6.39 4.08 15.89
CA ASP A 76 5.25 3.16 16.02
C ASP A 76 3.89 3.87 16.04
N THR A 77 3.71 4.95 15.28
CA THR A 77 2.47 5.76 15.26
C THR A 77 1.27 4.99 14.75
N PHE A 78 1.48 3.96 13.93
CA PHE A 78 0.43 3.06 13.46
C PHE A 78 -0.20 2.25 14.61
N LEU A 79 0.50 2.05 15.74
CA LEU A 79 -0.06 1.40 16.94
C LEU A 79 -1.17 2.21 17.60
N LYS A 80 -1.31 3.51 17.30
CA LYS A 80 -2.43 4.34 17.80
C LYS A 80 -3.79 3.73 17.46
N VAL A 81 -3.93 3.06 16.31
CA VAL A 81 -5.17 2.38 15.93
C VAL A 81 -5.45 1.17 16.83
N TRP A 82 -4.40 0.43 17.21
CA TRP A 82 -4.52 -0.70 18.14
C TRP A 82 -4.86 -0.24 19.56
N ASP A 83 -4.24 0.84 20.02
CA ASP A 83 -4.50 1.41 21.34
C ASP A 83 -5.90 2.05 21.42
N ALA A 84 -6.37 2.65 20.32
CA ALA A 84 -7.70 3.24 20.22
C ALA A 84 -8.84 2.19 20.15
N ALA A 85 -8.55 0.97 19.70
CA ALA A 85 -9.56 -0.08 19.58
C ALA A 85 -10.01 -0.59 20.95
N GLU A 86 -11.28 -0.40 21.30
CA GLU A 86 -11.83 -0.76 22.62
C GLU A 86 -12.91 -1.84 22.54
N THR A 87 -13.48 -2.03 21.36
CA THR A 87 -14.59 -2.96 21.11
C THR A 87 -14.15 -4.18 20.31
N LYS A 88 -14.89 -5.29 20.46
CA LYS A 88 -14.68 -6.52 19.66
C LYS A 88 -14.86 -6.31 18.15
N THR A 89 -15.52 -5.22 17.75
CA THR A 89 -15.73 -4.88 16.34
C THR A 89 -14.60 -4.05 15.76
N GLU A 90 -13.86 -3.31 16.58
CA GLU A 90 -12.68 -2.52 16.21
C GLU A 90 -11.41 -3.35 16.21
N GLU A 91 -11.32 -4.35 17.10
CA GLU A 91 -10.12 -5.15 17.28
C GLU A 91 -9.63 -5.85 15.98
N PRO A 92 -10.50 -6.48 15.15
CA PRO A 92 -10.05 -7.04 13.87
C PRO A 92 -9.58 -5.97 12.87
N LEU A 93 -10.23 -4.80 12.87
CA LEU A 93 -9.81 -3.68 12.02
C LEU A 93 -8.41 -3.19 12.41
N ALA A 94 -8.18 -3.01 13.71
CA ALA A 94 -6.90 -2.58 14.23
C ALA A 94 -5.81 -3.64 14.03
N PHE A 95 -6.15 -4.91 14.20
CA PHE A 95 -5.25 -6.03 13.94
C PHE A 95 -4.75 -6.01 12.48
N GLY A 96 -5.67 -5.90 11.53
CA GLY A 96 -5.30 -5.75 10.12
C GLY A 96 -4.42 -4.51 9.89
N PHE A 97 -4.81 -3.37 10.45
CA PHE A 97 -4.07 -2.10 10.30
C PHE A 97 -2.61 -2.20 10.74
N VAL A 98 -2.36 -2.77 11.93
CA VAL A 98 -0.98 -2.86 12.45
C VAL A 98 -0.14 -3.94 11.78
N SER A 99 -0.75 -4.88 11.04
CA SER A 99 0.00 -5.89 10.27
C SER A 99 0.74 -5.31 9.04
N HIS A 100 0.39 -4.09 8.62
CA HIS A 100 0.83 -3.47 7.36
C HIS A 100 2.23 -2.85 7.40
N ASN A 101 2.55 -2.11 8.46
CA ASN A 101 3.62 -1.10 8.59
C ASN A 101 5.04 -1.44 8.05
N GLN A 102 5.84 -0.38 7.81
CA GLN A 102 7.23 -0.45 7.31
C GLN A 102 8.29 -0.86 8.35
N GLN A 103 7.98 -0.79 9.65
CA GLN A 103 8.97 -1.09 10.69
C GLN A 103 9.19 -2.59 10.86
N TRP A 104 8.10 -3.35 10.91
CA TRP A 104 8.11 -4.79 11.14
C TRP A 104 6.89 -5.52 10.58
N GLY A 105 5.99 -4.80 9.91
CA GLY A 105 4.82 -5.35 9.24
C GLY A 105 5.14 -5.91 7.85
N ALA A 106 4.09 -6.06 7.04
CA ALA A 106 4.21 -6.59 5.69
C ALA A 106 5.11 -5.72 4.81
N ASP A 107 5.05 -4.40 4.93
CA ASP A 107 5.85 -3.46 4.13
C ASP A 107 7.32 -3.48 4.47
N HIS A 108 7.65 -3.81 5.72
CA HIS A 108 9.05 -4.04 6.07
C HIS A 108 9.67 -5.11 5.15
N VAL A 109 8.92 -6.17 4.85
CA VAL A 109 9.37 -7.23 3.94
C VAL A 109 9.42 -6.74 2.49
N ALA A 110 8.41 -5.98 2.07
CA ALA A 110 8.35 -5.43 0.71
C ALA A 110 9.49 -4.46 0.40
N HIS A 111 9.93 -3.64 1.36
CA HIS A 111 10.82 -2.47 1.09
C HIS A 111 12.16 -2.50 1.76
N THR A 112 12.31 -3.23 2.86
CA THR A 112 13.53 -3.16 3.67
C THR A 112 14.24 -4.50 3.76
N SER A 113 13.50 -5.61 3.81
CA SER A 113 14.06 -6.90 4.19
C SER A 113 13.33 -8.04 3.49
N CYS A 114 13.71 -8.34 2.25
CA CYS A 114 13.20 -9.53 1.58
C CYS A 114 13.60 -10.78 2.37
N GLN A 115 12.68 -11.72 2.50
CA GLN A 115 12.87 -12.93 3.29
C GLN A 115 13.52 -14.07 2.49
N THR A 116 13.32 -14.08 1.17
CA THR A 116 13.74 -15.19 0.31
C THR A 116 14.71 -14.80 -0.81
N CYS A 117 14.87 -13.50 -1.09
CA CYS A 117 15.64 -13.05 -2.26
C CYS A 117 17.16 -12.95 -2.05
N GLY A 118 17.63 -13.05 -0.79
CA GLY A 118 19.06 -13.04 -0.47
C GLY A 118 19.76 -11.68 -0.60
N GLU A 119 18.99 -10.59 -0.75
CA GLU A 119 19.48 -9.21 -0.78
C GLU A 119 19.17 -8.48 0.52
N ASN A 120 19.97 -7.46 0.86
CA ASN A 120 19.72 -6.56 1.99
C ASN A 120 18.82 -5.40 1.58
N ASP A 121 17.68 -5.71 0.96
CA ASP A 121 16.70 -4.76 0.47
C ASP A 121 15.32 -5.42 0.42
N GLY A 122 14.26 -4.62 0.24
CA GLY A 122 12.91 -5.13 0.10
C GLY A 122 12.67 -5.87 -1.20
N TYR A 123 11.80 -6.88 -1.15
CA TYR A 123 11.49 -7.69 -2.33
C TYR A 123 10.97 -6.84 -3.51
N ILE A 124 10.06 -5.89 -3.25
CA ILE A 124 9.50 -5.05 -4.31
C ILE A 124 10.56 -4.13 -4.91
N ILE A 125 11.45 -3.58 -4.08
CA ILE A 125 12.55 -2.70 -4.54
C ILE A 125 13.51 -3.47 -5.45
N VAL A 126 13.89 -4.69 -5.05
CA VAL A 126 14.73 -5.57 -5.87
C VAL A 126 14.06 -5.83 -7.22
N LYS A 127 12.79 -6.24 -7.23
CA LYS A 127 12.06 -6.56 -8.46
C LYS A 127 11.80 -5.33 -9.34
N ALA A 128 11.57 -4.16 -8.75
CA ALA A 128 11.39 -2.91 -9.48
C ALA A 128 12.69 -2.49 -10.20
N ARG A 129 13.85 -2.63 -9.54
CA ARG A 129 15.15 -2.41 -10.20
C ARG A 129 15.40 -3.39 -11.34
N LEU A 130 15.02 -4.66 -11.17
CA LEU A 130 15.09 -5.65 -12.27
C LEU A 130 14.19 -5.25 -13.43
N LEU A 131 12.96 -4.78 -13.17
CA LEU A 131 12.03 -4.32 -14.20
C LEU A 131 12.58 -3.12 -14.98
N LEU A 132 13.18 -2.13 -14.31
CA LEU A 132 13.79 -0.98 -14.98
C LEU A 132 14.90 -1.36 -15.97
N ASN A 133 15.60 -2.47 -15.70
CA ASN A 133 16.65 -3.00 -16.56
C ASN A 133 16.14 -4.03 -17.58
N ALA A 134 14.88 -4.45 -17.48
CA ALA A 134 14.30 -5.41 -18.41
C ALA A 134 14.04 -4.77 -19.79
N PRO A 135 14.28 -5.50 -20.88
CA PRO A 135 14.01 -5.00 -22.22
C PRO A 135 12.50 -4.96 -22.49
N ILE A 136 12.04 -3.89 -23.14
CA ILE A 136 10.64 -3.76 -23.58
C ILE A 136 10.33 -4.78 -24.67
N ASN A 137 11.31 -5.04 -25.54
CA ASN A 137 11.26 -6.03 -26.59
C ASN A 137 12.53 -6.90 -26.54
N PRO A 138 12.43 -8.23 -26.42
CA PRO A 138 13.59 -9.11 -26.44
C PRO A 138 14.47 -8.99 -27.70
N ALA A 139 13.90 -8.52 -28.82
CA ALA A 139 14.65 -8.28 -30.05
C ALA A 139 15.51 -7.00 -30.03
N ASP A 140 15.27 -6.09 -29.08
CA ASP A 140 16.05 -4.87 -28.86
C ASP A 140 16.39 -4.71 -27.37
N PRO A 141 17.42 -5.44 -26.88
CA PRO A 141 17.75 -5.47 -25.46
C PRO A 141 18.24 -4.12 -24.92
N GLU A 142 18.64 -3.20 -25.80
CA GLU A 142 19.08 -1.86 -25.40
C GLU A 142 17.90 -0.96 -25.03
N GLN A 143 16.68 -1.27 -25.46
CA GLN A 143 15.49 -0.50 -25.13
C GLN A 143 14.84 -1.05 -23.86
N THR A 144 15.28 -0.56 -22.70
CA THR A 144 14.76 -0.96 -21.38
C THR A 144 13.59 -0.09 -20.90
N PHE A 145 12.81 -0.59 -19.94
CA PHE A 145 11.74 0.22 -19.31
C PHE A 145 12.28 1.47 -18.65
N GLY A 146 13.44 1.41 -17.98
CA GLY A 146 14.08 2.58 -17.38
C GLY A 146 14.44 3.66 -18.40
N LYS A 147 14.96 3.27 -19.57
CA LYS A 147 15.22 4.22 -20.67
C LYS A 147 13.92 4.81 -21.24
N ALA A 148 12.85 4.00 -21.36
CA ALA A 148 11.56 4.51 -21.80
C ALA A 148 10.96 5.50 -20.81
N PHE A 149 10.94 5.19 -19.51
CA PHE A 149 10.46 6.10 -18.48
C PHE A 149 11.28 7.40 -18.42
N ALA A 150 12.61 7.30 -18.51
CA ALA A 150 13.47 8.48 -18.62
C ALA A 150 13.15 9.34 -19.85
N SER A 151 12.83 8.72 -21.00
CA SER A 151 12.44 9.46 -22.22
C SER A 151 11.11 10.20 -22.07
N LEU A 152 10.28 9.83 -21.09
CA LEU A 152 9.03 10.50 -20.73
C LEU A 152 9.23 11.60 -19.68
N GLY A 153 10.48 11.90 -19.32
CA GLY A 153 10.84 12.94 -18.36
C GLY A 153 10.82 12.51 -16.89
N MET A 154 10.65 11.21 -16.61
CA MET A 154 10.77 10.69 -15.25
C MET A 154 12.24 10.73 -14.81
N ASP A 155 12.49 11.33 -13.65
CA ASP A 155 13.77 11.16 -12.97
C ASP A 155 13.93 9.72 -12.42
N PRO A 156 15.11 9.32 -11.94
CA PRO A 156 15.34 7.96 -11.46
C PRO A 156 14.40 7.54 -10.33
N ASP A 157 14.01 8.45 -9.44
CA ASP A 157 13.16 8.14 -8.30
C ASP A 157 11.72 7.89 -8.77
N MET A 158 11.20 8.73 -9.67
CA MET A 158 9.89 8.54 -10.28
C MET A 158 9.81 7.31 -11.18
N ALA A 159 10.91 6.99 -11.88
CA ALA A 159 10.99 5.77 -12.67
C ALA A 159 10.95 4.53 -11.77
N LEU A 160 11.73 4.52 -10.68
CA LEU A 160 11.69 3.45 -9.67
C LEU A 160 10.31 3.32 -9.06
N LEU A 161 9.67 4.43 -8.74
CA LEU A 161 8.31 4.46 -8.20
C LEU A 161 7.27 3.86 -9.15
N THR A 162 7.38 4.19 -10.43
CA THR A 162 6.49 3.64 -11.46
C THR A 162 6.72 2.13 -11.60
N ALA A 163 7.98 1.69 -11.63
CA ALA A 163 8.32 0.28 -11.69
C ALA A 163 7.87 -0.49 -10.44
N HIS A 164 7.97 0.13 -9.27
CA HIS A 164 7.48 -0.38 -8.00
C HIS A 164 5.99 -0.69 -8.08
N ALA A 165 5.15 0.29 -8.41
CA ALA A 165 3.70 0.10 -8.53
C ALA A 165 3.33 -1.00 -9.53
N ILE A 166 4.06 -1.09 -10.65
CA ILE A 166 3.84 -2.13 -11.67
C ILE A 166 4.15 -3.54 -11.14
N VAL A 167 5.26 -3.70 -10.41
CA VAL A 167 5.63 -4.98 -9.79
C VAL A 167 4.56 -5.44 -8.81
N GLU A 168 4.06 -4.50 -8.03
CA GLU A 168 3.03 -4.69 -7.04
C GLU A 168 1.69 -5.13 -7.63
N GLU A 169 1.21 -4.43 -8.65
CA GLU A 169 0.01 -4.81 -9.40
C GLU A 169 0.17 -6.17 -10.10
N ALA A 170 1.35 -6.46 -10.65
CA ALA A 170 1.65 -7.76 -11.25
C ALA A 170 1.51 -8.91 -10.23
N ILE A 171 1.97 -8.72 -9.00
CA ILE A 171 1.85 -9.71 -7.93
C ILE A 171 0.39 -9.88 -7.49
N ASP A 172 -0.35 -8.79 -7.33
CA ASP A 172 -1.78 -8.85 -6.99
C ASP A 172 -2.60 -9.63 -8.04
N ILE A 173 -2.34 -9.39 -9.33
CA ILE A 173 -2.97 -10.14 -10.42
C ILE A 173 -2.63 -11.63 -10.32
N ARG A 174 -1.35 -11.97 -10.12
CA ARG A 174 -0.91 -13.38 -10.04
C ARG A 174 -1.42 -14.07 -8.79
N LEU A 175 -1.44 -13.41 -7.63
CA LEU A 175 -2.10 -13.94 -6.42
C LEU A 175 -3.56 -14.24 -6.68
N GLY A 176 -4.29 -13.28 -7.26
CA GLY A 176 -5.70 -13.41 -7.60
C GLY A 176 -5.98 -14.53 -8.60
N ASN A 177 -5.10 -14.78 -9.57
CA ASN A 177 -5.32 -15.79 -10.61
C ASN A 177 -4.81 -17.19 -10.22
N GLU A 178 -3.67 -17.28 -9.53
CA GLU A 178 -2.95 -18.55 -9.34
C GLU A 178 -3.11 -19.16 -7.94
N VAL A 179 -3.36 -18.35 -6.91
CA VAL A 179 -3.28 -18.80 -5.51
C VAL A 179 -4.61 -18.61 -4.77
N ALA A 180 -5.24 -17.45 -4.94
CA ALA A 180 -6.48 -17.09 -4.26
C ALA A 180 -7.52 -16.51 -5.25
N PRO A 181 -8.21 -17.35 -6.05
CA PRO A 181 -9.23 -16.94 -7.04
C PRO A 181 -10.38 -16.06 -6.54
N LEU A 182 -10.58 -15.99 -5.23
CA LEU A 182 -11.61 -15.16 -4.60
C LEU A 182 -11.06 -13.89 -3.95
N LEU A 183 -9.74 -13.65 -4.00
CA LEU A 183 -9.08 -12.53 -3.33
C LEU A 183 -9.68 -11.19 -3.74
N GLY A 184 -9.79 -10.92 -5.04
CA GLY A 184 -10.39 -9.67 -5.53
C GLY A 184 -11.84 -9.47 -5.09
N ARG A 185 -12.63 -10.55 -5.07
CA ARG A 185 -14.03 -10.49 -4.59
C ARG A 185 -14.10 -10.20 -3.10
N ARG A 186 -13.21 -10.80 -2.30
CA ARG A 186 -13.11 -10.58 -0.85
C ARG A 186 -12.61 -9.18 -0.54
N LEU A 187 -11.59 -8.68 -1.22
CA LEU A 187 -11.12 -7.30 -1.10
C LEU A 187 -12.24 -6.30 -1.39
N ALA A 188 -12.94 -6.46 -2.52
CA ALA A 188 -14.07 -5.60 -2.85
C ALA A 188 -15.25 -5.76 -1.87
N ALA A 189 -15.42 -6.94 -1.25
CA ALA A 189 -16.41 -7.15 -0.20
C ALA A 189 -16.01 -6.46 1.11
N ALA A 190 -14.73 -6.54 1.52
CA ALA A 190 -14.17 -5.85 2.68
C ALA A 190 -14.35 -4.33 2.54
N ALA A 191 -13.99 -3.77 1.37
CA ALA A 191 -14.15 -2.36 1.07
C ALA A 191 -15.62 -1.89 1.00
N ARG A 192 -16.55 -2.74 0.57
CA ARG A 192 -18.01 -2.45 0.62
C ARG A 192 -18.62 -2.68 1.99
N SER A 193 -18.02 -3.56 2.79
CA SER A 193 -18.59 -3.91 4.07
C SER A 193 -18.65 -2.65 4.91
N ASP A 194 -19.83 -2.42 5.48
CA ASP A 194 -20.10 -1.30 6.37
C ASP A 194 -19.39 -1.57 7.69
N THR A 195 -18.06 -1.51 7.66
CA THR A 195 -17.22 -1.55 8.85
C THR A 195 -17.39 -0.19 9.54
N LYS A 196 -18.60 0.09 10.02
CA LYS A 196 -18.98 1.33 10.73
C LYS A 196 -18.00 1.69 11.84
N GLY A 197 -17.22 0.72 12.32
CA GLY A 197 -16.16 0.92 13.30
C GLY A 197 -14.88 1.58 12.76
N PHE A 198 -14.52 1.43 11.47
CA PHE A 198 -13.19 1.88 11.02
C PHE A 198 -13.06 3.40 10.99
N GLN A 199 -13.99 4.12 10.35
CA GLN A 199 -13.92 5.58 10.31
C GLN A 199 -13.88 6.21 11.72
N PRO A 200 -14.78 5.85 12.66
CA PRO A 200 -14.68 6.34 14.04
C PRO A 200 -13.37 5.95 14.73
N LEU A 201 -12.88 4.72 14.54
CA LEU A 201 -11.62 4.25 15.10
C LEU A 201 -10.43 5.06 14.58
N PHE A 202 -10.40 5.30 13.26
CA PHE A 202 -9.32 6.03 12.60
C PHE A 202 -9.32 7.51 13.00
N VAL A 203 -10.51 8.14 13.06
CA VAL A 203 -10.68 9.49 13.61
C VAL A 203 -10.24 9.56 15.07
N LYS A 204 -10.64 8.58 15.89
CA LYS A 204 -10.21 8.50 17.29
C LYS A 204 -8.69 8.39 17.44
N ALA A 205 -8.03 7.65 16.55
CA ALA A 205 -6.58 7.43 16.59
C ALA A 205 -5.76 8.65 16.13
N PHE A 206 -6.23 9.41 15.14
CA PHE A 206 -5.39 10.39 14.45
C PHE A 206 -5.93 11.82 14.34
N ALA A 207 -7.23 12.07 14.54
CA ALA A 207 -7.81 13.38 14.21
C ALA A 207 -7.26 14.53 15.05
N GLU A 208 -6.92 14.29 16.33
CA GLU A 208 -6.34 15.32 17.19
C GLU A 208 -4.95 15.77 16.69
N ASP A 209 -4.04 14.81 16.48
CA ASP A 209 -2.69 15.11 15.99
C ASP A 209 -2.72 15.69 14.57
N TYR A 210 -3.61 15.17 13.72
CA TYR A 210 -3.78 15.67 12.36
C TYR A 210 -4.31 17.10 12.34
N ALA A 211 -5.24 17.43 13.24
CA ALA A 211 -5.74 18.78 13.40
C ALA A 211 -4.64 19.75 13.84
N ALA A 212 -3.84 19.34 14.83
CA ALA A 212 -2.72 20.14 15.31
C ALA A 212 -1.68 20.41 14.22
N TYR A 213 -1.42 19.43 13.35
CA TYR A 213 -0.40 19.54 12.31
C TYR A 213 -0.90 20.25 11.03
N CYS A 214 -2.11 19.95 10.55
CA CYS A 214 -2.60 20.37 9.23
C CYS A 214 -3.74 21.37 9.25
N PHE A 215 -4.53 21.44 10.32
CA PHE A 215 -5.79 22.20 10.34
C PHE A 215 -5.81 23.29 11.42
N GLY A 216 -4.66 23.73 11.93
CA GLY A 216 -4.57 24.78 12.94
C GLY A 216 -5.34 24.47 14.23
N GLY A 217 -5.50 23.19 14.56
CA GLY A 217 -6.25 22.70 15.71
C GLY A 217 -7.74 22.41 15.45
N ASP A 218 -8.25 22.56 14.22
CA ASP A 218 -9.65 22.22 13.90
C ASP A 218 -9.84 20.70 13.76
N SER A 219 -10.22 20.04 14.85
CA SER A 219 -10.50 18.60 14.88
C SER A 219 -11.69 18.18 14.01
N SER A 220 -12.65 19.07 13.75
CA SER A 220 -13.78 18.74 12.89
C SER A 220 -13.35 18.68 11.42
N ALA A 221 -12.51 19.61 10.99
CA ALA A 221 -11.94 19.60 9.64
C ALA A 221 -11.03 18.37 9.43
N ALA A 222 -10.15 18.07 10.39
CA ALA A 222 -9.29 16.90 10.33
C ALA A 222 -10.08 15.58 10.26
N ALA A 223 -11.12 15.43 11.11
CA ALA A 223 -11.97 14.24 11.07
C ALA A 223 -12.72 14.09 9.74
N ALA A 224 -13.18 15.21 9.15
CA ALA A 224 -13.82 15.20 7.85
C ALA A 224 -12.86 14.80 6.72
N ALA A 225 -11.61 15.31 6.75
CA ALA A 225 -10.56 14.95 5.79
C ALA A 225 -10.20 13.45 5.86
N LEU A 226 -9.95 12.91 7.05
CA LEU A 226 -9.68 11.47 7.23
C LEU A 226 -10.85 10.60 6.74
N THR A 227 -12.09 11.02 7.04
CA THR A 227 -13.28 10.32 6.57
C THR A 227 -13.42 10.36 5.04
N ALA A 228 -13.06 11.49 4.42
CA ALA A 228 -13.11 11.63 2.96
C ALA A 228 -12.05 10.78 2.26
N ALA A 229 -10.80 10.78 2.77
CA ALA A 229 -9.71 9.96 2.26
C ALA A 229 -10.07 8.47 2.32
N GLU A 230 -10.57 8.00 3.45
CA GLU A 230 -10.99 6.61 3.64
C GLU A 230 -12.11 6.20 2.66
N LYS A 231 -13.10 7.08 2.42
CA LYS A 231 -14.18 6.83 1.45
C LYS A 231 -13.68 6.81 0.01
N GLY A 232 -12.67 7.62 -0.32
CA GLY A 232 -11.97 7.58 -1.60
C GLY A 232 -11.32 6.21 -1.79
N HIS A 233 -10.47 5.83 -0.85
CA HIS A 233 -9.73 4.57 -0.86
C HIS A 233 -10.63 3.34 -0.99
N ARG A 234 -11.80 3.33 -0.33
CA ARG A 234 -12.79 2.25 -0.52
C ARG A 234 -13.19 2.05 -1.97
N LYS A 235 -13.36 3.13 -2.75
CA LYS A 235 -13.72 3.04 -4.17
C LYS A 235 -12.58 2.43 -4.96
N ASP A 236 -11.36 2.81 -4.65
CA ASP A 236 -10.15 2.28 -5.30
C ASP A 236 -10.01 0.78 -4.99
N MET A 237 -10.25 0.36 -3.75
CA MET A 237 -10.20 -1.07 -3.37
C MET A 237 -11.33 -1.89 -4.01
N ILE A 238 -12.50 -1.29 -4.21
CA ILE A 238 -13.59 -1.91 -4.96
C ILE A 238 -13.18 -2.12 -6.41
N PHE A 239 -12.57 -1.11 -7.05
CA PHE A 239 -12.09 -1.21 -8.42
C PHE A 239 -10.97 -2.25 -8.55
N LEU A 240 -9.94 -2.18 -7.71
CA LEU A 240 -8.84 -3.14 -7.70
C LEU A 240 -9.36 -4.58 -7.53
N GLY A 241 -10.23 -4.80 -6.55
CA GLY A 241 -10.83 -6.11 -6.33
C GLY A 241 -11.66 -6.60 -7.53
N GLN A 242 -12.34 -5.71 -8.25
CA GLN A 242 -13.04 -6.05 -9.50
C GLN A 242 -12.06 -6.38 -10.64
N ALA A 243 -10.96 -5.63 -10.76
CA ALA A 243 -9.94 -5.79 -11.80
C ALA A 243 -9.20 -7.13 -11.65
N ILE A 244 -8.67 -7.44 -10.46
CA ILE A 244 -7.95 -8.71 -10.23
C ILE A 244 -8.86 -9.94 -10.18
N SER A 245 -10.18 -9.75 -10.13
CA SER A 245 -11.16 -10.82 -10.31
C SER A 245 -11.41 -11.19 -11.78
N GLN A 246 -10.83 -10.43 -12.72
CA GLN A 246 -10.90 -10.72 -14.16
C GLN A 246 -9.77 -11.66 -14.60
N PRO A 247 -9.89 -12.31 -15.78
CA PRO A 247 -8.76 -12.98 -16.40
C PRO A 247 -7.55 -12.06 -16.55
N GLU A 248 -6.34 -12.59 -16.36
CA GLU A 248 -5.08 -11.83 -16.34
C GLU A 248 -4.95 -10.75 -17.44
N PRO A 249 -5.19 -11.00 -18.74
CA PRO A 249 -5.05 -9.96 -19.76
C PRO A 249 -6.01 -8.77 -19.57
N VAL A 250 -7.19 -9.02 -19.01
CA VAL A 250 -8.19 -8.00 -18.70
C VAL A 250 -7.79 -7.24 -17.44
N ALA A 251 -7.29 -7.93 -16.41
CA ALA A 251 -6.79 -7.31 -15.19
C ALA A 251 -5.62 -6.36 -15.50
N VAL A 252 -4.63 -6.82 -16.28
CA VAL A 252 -3.50 -6.01 -16.77
C VAL A 252 -3.99 -4.78 -17.55
N GLN A 253 -4.98 -4.94 -18.43
CA GLN A 253 -5.53 -3.81 -19.17
C GLN A 253 -6.21 -2.77 -18.27
N LEU A 254 -6.96 -3.20 -17.25
CA LEU A 254 -7.67 -2.30 -16.34
C LEU A 254 -6.71 -1.53 -15.43
N LEU A 255 -5.73 -2.23 -14.83
CA LEU A 255 -4.75 -1.61 -13.93
C LEU A 255 -3.80 -0.69 -14.70
N ALA A 256 -3.35 -1.08 -15.90
CA ALA A 256 -2.56 -0.19 -16.75
C ALA A 256 -3.30 1.11 -17.08
N VAL A 257 -4.62 1.07 -17.33
CA VAL A 257 -5.43 2.28 -17.54
C VAL A 257 -5.52 3.12 -16.27
N GLN A 258 -5.73 2.51 -15.10
CA GLN A 258 -5.74 3.23 -13.83
C GLN A 258 -4.40 3.94 -13.60
N LEU A 259 -3.29 3.23 -13.79
CA LEU A 259 -1.95 3.76 -13.60
C LEU A 259 -1.63 4.89 -14.60
N THR A 260 -2.12 4.85 -15.83
CA THR A 260 -2.00 6.02 -16.73
C THR A 260 -2.71 7.26 -16.19
N GLY A 261 -3.86 7.09 -15.51
CA GLY A 261 -4.56 8.19 -14.86
C GLY A 261 -3.76 8.79 -13.72
N VAL A 262 -3.21 7.95 -12.84
CA VAL A 262 -2.35 8.38 -11.72
C VAL A 262 -1.12 9.12 -12.25
N LEU A 263 -0.41 8.55 -13.22
CA LEU A 263 0.79 9.18 -13.80
C LEU A 263 0.46 10.51 -14.49
N SER A 264 -0.73 10.64 -15.10
CA SER A 264 -1.18 11.90 -15.69
C SER A 264 -1.41 12.99 -14.64
N GLU A 265 -1.97 12.66 -13.48
CA GLU A 265 -2.11 13.61 -12.35
C GLU A 265 -0.73 14.06 -11.83
N LEU A 266 0.28 13.20 -11.95
CA LEU A 266 1.68 13.51 -11.64
C LEU A 266 2.42 14.23 -12.79
N GLY A 267 1.76 14.52 -13.90
CA GLY A 267 2.33 15.25 -15.03
C GLY A 267 3.06 14.39 -16.07
N PHE A 268 2.93 13.07 -16.01
CA PHE A 268 3.54 12.13 -16.96
C PHE A 268 2.52 11.52 -17.92
N SER A 269 2.87 11.44 -19.20
CA SER A 269 2.04 10.80 -20.21
C SER A 269 2.68 9.49 -20.65
N VAL A 270 2.22 8.38 -20.06
CA VAL A 270 2.68 7.03 -20.39
C VAL A 270 1.58 6.30 -21.14
N SER A 271 1.91 5.60 -22.24
CA SER A 271 0.91 4.83 -22.95
C SER A 271 0.52 3.57 -22.18
N VAL A 272 -0.76 3.20 -22.30
CA VAL A 272 -1.29 1.96 -21.71
C VAL A 272 -0.51 0.73 -22.18
N ASP A 273 -0.05 0.70 -23.44
CA ASP A 273 0.69 -0.44 -23.98
C ASP A 273 2.07 -0.61 -23.34
N ILE A 274 2.77 0.48 -23.00
CA ILE A 274 4.04 0.41 -22.27
C ILE A 274 3.82 -0.17 -20.88
N LEU A 275 2.78 0.29 -20.17
CA LEU A 275 2.46 -0.21 -18.83
C LEU A 275 2.04 -1.68 -18.85
N LYS A 276 1.25 -2.11 -19.84
CA LYS A 276 0.89 -3.52 -20.01
C LYS A 276 2.12 -4.40 -20.27
N ALA A 277 3.03 -3.94 -21.14
CA ALA A 277 4.28 -4.65 -21.42
C ALA A 277 5.14 -4.76 -20.15
N ALA A 278 5.20 -3.70 -19.35
CA ALA A 278 5.90 -3.68 -18.08
C ALA A 278 5.28 -4.64 -17.05
N MET A 279 3.95 -4.67 -16.93
CA MET A 279 3.24 -5.61 -16.04
C MET A 279 3.49 -7.07 -16.41
N PHE A 280 3.38 -7.42 -17.70
CA PHE A 280 3.70 -8.79 -18.13
C PHE A 280 5.18 -9.14 -17.89
N SER A 281 6.09 -8.19 -18.07
CA SER A 281 7.52 -8.39 -17.76
C SER A 281 7.74 -8.58 -16.26
N ALA A 282 7.07 -7.78 -15.42
CA ALA A 282 7.12 -7.90 -13.97
C ALA A 282 6.58 -9.25 -13.48
N MET A 283 5.51 -9.76 -14.09
CA MET A 283 4.98 -11.09 -13.80
C MET A 283 6.02 -12.20 -14.02
N VAL A 284 6.84 -12.08 -15.07
CA VAL A 284 7.94 -13.02 -15.35
C VAL A 284 9.09 -12.85 -14.36
N ILE A 285 9.47 -11.62 -14.02
CA ILE A 285 10.56 -11.29 -13.09
C ILE A 285 10.24 -11.74 -11.64
N CYS A 286 8.96 -11.76 -11.28
CA CYS A 286 8.45 -12.16 -9.98
C CYS A 286 8.00 -13.63 -9.97
N ASP A 287 8.74 -14.55 -10.56
CA ASP A 287 8.39 -15.98 -10.57
C ASP A 287 8.43 -16.64 -9.18
N ASP A 288 9.21 -16.08 -8.27
CA ASP A 288 9.44 -16.46 -6.88
C ASP A 288 8.48 -15.81 -5.85
N TYR A 289 7.55 -14.95 -6.28
CA TYR A 289 6.70 -14.15 -5.39
C TYR A 289 5.94 -14.95 -4.32
N LYS A 290 5.51 -16.18 -4.63
CA LYS A 290 4.75 -17.02 -3.68
C LYS A 290 5.58 -17.35 -2.45
N ALA A 291 6.86 -17.69 -2.65
CA ALA A 291 7.75 -18.03 -1.56
C ALA A 291 7.99 -16.81 -0.67
N GLU A 292 8.15 -15.63 -1.28
CA GLU A 292 8.30 -14.38 -0.54
C GLU A 292 7.05 -14.02 0.26
N VAL A 293 5.86 -14.09 -0.36
CA VAL A 293 4.60 -13.75 0.32
C VAL A 293 4.31 -14.73 1.46
N ASP A 294 4.56 -16.03 1.27
CA ASP A 294 4.41 -17.02 2.35
C ASP A 294 5.42 -16.76 3.48
N ALA A 295 6.64 -16.34 3.17
CA ALA A 295 7.61 -15.93 4.18
C ALA A 295 7.20 -14.63 4.89
N ALA A 296 6.60 -13.67 4.18
CA ALA A 296 6.05 -12.44 4.75
C ALA A 296 4.92 -12.74 5.75
N VAL A 297 4.03 -13.70 5.46
CA VAL A 297 3.00 -14.15 6.41
C VAL A 297 3.63 -14.63 7.71
N LEU A 298 4.64 -15.49 7.64
CA LEU A 298 5.32 -16.03 8.83
C LEU A 298 6.06 -14.94 9.61
N TYR A 299 6.70 -14.01 8.90
CA TYR A 299 7.39 -12.88 9.49
C TYR A 299 6.41 -11.98 10.26
N VAL A 300 5.31 -11.56 9.62
CA VAL A 300 4.31 -10.68 10.22
C VAL A 300 3.61 -11.34 11.40
N ASP A 301 3.25 -12.62 11.30
CA ASP A 301 2.67 -13.39 12.43
C ASP A 301 3.59 -13.37 13.66
N LYS A 302 4.88 -13.61 13.44
CA LYS A 302 5.87 -13.55 14.51
C LYS A 302 6.00 -12.13 15.08
N SER A 303 6.12 -11.12 14.23
CA SER A 303 6.26 -9.71 14.66
C SER A 303 5.06 -9.26 15.50
N LEU A 304 3.84 -9.61 15.10
CA LEU A 304 2.64 -9.29 15.88
C LEU A 304 2.66 -9.93 17.27
N LYS A 305 3.06 -11.20 17.36
CA LYS A 305 3.21 -11.91 18.65
C LYS A 305 4.27 -11.28 19.54
N ASP A 306 5.42 -10.90 18.98
CA ASP A 306 6.51 -10.25 19.72
C ASP A 306 6.09 -8.89 20.31
N HIS A 307 5.14 -8.20 19.66
CA HIS A 307 4.56 -6.95 20.14
C HIS A 307 3.33 -7.15 21.04
N GLY A 308 2.99 -8.39 21.42
CA GLY A 308 1.81 -8.69 22.25
C GLY A 308 0.48 -8.42 21.55
N ILE A 309 0.48 -8.29 20.22
CA ILE A 309 -0.70 -8.07 19.40
C ILE A 309 -1.31 -9.45 19.11
N THR A 310 -1.99 -9.98 20.12
CA THR A 310 -2.70 -11.25 20.04
C THR A 310 -4.12 -11.10 20.59
N PHE A 311 -5.07 -11.86 20.06
CA PHE A 311 -6.47 -11.78 20.48
C PHE A 311 -6.75 -12.43 21.84
N GLN A 312 -5.86 -13.32 22.32
CA GLN A 312 -6.11 -14.07 23.56
C GLN A 312 -5.84 -13.24 24.83
N GLU A 313 -4.96 -12.24 24.79
CA GLU A 313 -4.51 -11.54 26.00
C GLU A 313 -5.45 -10.40 26.44
N ARG A 314 -6.15 -9.72 25.54
CA ARG A 314 -7.08 -8.63 25.93
C ARG A 314 -8.35 -9.15 26.62
N ARG A 315 -8.75 -10.40 26.37
CA ARG A 315 -9.92 -11.03 27.04
C ARG A 315 -9.71 -11.35 28.52
N GLN A 316 -8.47 -11.34 29.00
CA GLN A 316 -8.16 -11.63 30.41
C GLN A 316 -7.94 -10.36 31.26
N LYS A 317 -7.88 -9.18 30.64
CA LYS A 317 -7.59 -7.90 31.31
C LYS A 317 -8.80 -6.95 31.44
N LYS A 318 -10.00 -7.38 31.03
CA LYS A 318 -11.29 -6.68 31.26
C LYS A 318 -12.21 -7.59 32.05
#